data_AF-A0A6S6RSJ8-F1
#
_entry.id   AF-A0A6S6RSJ8-F1
#
_cell.length_a   1.000
_cell.length_b   1.000
_cell.length_c   1.000
_cell.angle_alpha   90.00
_cell.angle_beta   90.00
_cell.angle_gamma   90.00
#
_symmetry.space_group_name_H-M   'P 1'
#
loop_
_entity.id
_entity.type
_entity.pdbx_description
1 polymer ?
#
loop_
_entity_poly.entity_id
_entity_poly.type
_entity_poly.pdbx_seq_one_letter_code
_entity_poly.pdbx_strand_id
1 'polypeptide(L)'
;MIRKLINSIFSIFRTIYIIFLHSFKKRVTLQYPEESVYLSPRYRGRIVLTRDNKGKERCVACNLCAVVCPVDCICLQKGERKDGSWYPLFFRINFSRCIFCGLCEEACPTSAIQLTPDFELGEYKRKDLVFEKEDLLISGTGKDHCFNFYEITGISISGKGKGFGKKEKKPINVKSLLP
;
A
#
# COMPACT_ATOMS: atom_id res chain seq x y z
N MET A 1 16.01 33.05 53.78
CA MET A 1 14.74 33.42 53.09
C MET A 1 15.00 34.21 51.80
N ILE A 2 15.78 35.30 51.87
CA ILE A 2 16.09 36.20 50.74
C ILE A 2 16.74 35.48 49.53
N ARG A 3 17.70 34.58 49.77
CA ARG A 3 18.39 33.83 48.69
C ARG A 3 17.46 32.90 47.89
N LYS A 4 16.41 32.37 48.51
CA LYS A 4 15.38 31.57 47.81
C LYS A 4 14.51 32.48 46.92
N LEU A 5 14.14 33.66 47.41
CA LEU A 5 13.34 34.63 46.67
C LEU A 5 14.06 35.14 45.41
N ILE A 6 15.36 35.46 45.52
CA ILE A 6 16.20 35.90 44.40
C ILE A 6 16.30 34.81 43.32
N ASN A 7 16.49 33.55 43.73
CA ASN A 7 16.54 32.42 42.80
C ASN A 7 15.19 32.20 42.08
N SER A 8 14.07 32.36 42.78
CA SER A 8 12.73 32.26 42.18
C SER A 8 12.48 33.38 41.15
N ILE A 9 12.84 34.62 41.48
CA ILE A 9 12.71 35.76 40.56
C ILE A 9 13.60 35.57 39.32
N PHE A 10 14.86 35.16 39.52
CA PHE A 10 15.78 34.86 38.42
C PHE A 10 15.23 33.76 37.50
N SER A 11 14.61 32.72 38.07
CA SER A 11 13.97 31.68 37.28
C SER A 11 12.83 32.21 36.41
N ILE A 12 12.01 33.13 36.93
CA ILE A 12 10.91 33.74 36.18
C ILE A 12 11.46 34.58 35.02
N PHE A 13 12.44 35.44 35.29
CA PHE A 13 13.07 36.27 34.26
C PHE A 13 13.77 35.43 33.19
N ARG A 14 14.46 34.35 33.59
CA ARG A 14 15.07 33.40 32.65
C ARG A 14 14.01 32.78 31.74
N THR A 15 12.87 32.37 32.27
CA THR A 15 11.79 31.78 31.47
C THR A 15 11.17 32.80 30.52
N ILE A 16 10.88 34.01 30.99
CA ILE A 16 10.38 35.11 30.14
C ILE A 16 11.37 35.41 29.02
N TYR A 17 12.66 35.46 29.32
CA TYR A 17 13.71 35.68 28.33
C TYR A 17 13.76 34.55 27.29
N ILE A 18 13.70 33.28 27.71
CA ILE A 18 13.68 32.14 26.78
C ILE A 18 12.42 32.19 25.89
N ILE A 19 11.24 32.45 26.45
CA ILE A 19 9.99 32.58 25.69
C ILE A 19 10.09 33.75 24.71
N PHE A 20 10.63 34.89 25.13
CA PHE A 20 10.83 36.05 24.27
C PHE A 20 11.73 35.72 23.07
N LEU A 21 12.79 34.93 23.27
CA LEU A 21 13.65 34.46 22.18
C LEU A 21 12.90 33.56 21.18
N HIS A 22 11.83 32.86 21.57
CA HIS A 22 11.02 32.08 20.64
C HIS A 22 10.22 32.94 19.66
N SER A 23 9.88 34.19 20.00
CA SER A 23 9.18 35.12 19.09
C SER A 23 9.97 35.44 17.82
N PHE A 24 11.29 35.33 17.87
CA PHE A 24 12.19 35.58 16.73
C PHE A 24 12.61 34.30 15.99
N LYS A 25 12.18 33.12 16.43
CA LYS A 25 12.44 31.87 15.69
C LYS A 25 11.50 31.74 14.50
N LYS A 26 12.02 31.18 13.39
CA LYS A 26 11.21 30.85 12.22
C LYS A 26 10.08 29.87 12.62
N ARG A 27 8.88 30.13 12.13
CA ARG A 27 7.72 29.25 12.36
C ARG A 27 7.90 27.93 11.62
N VAL A 28 7.57 26.83 12.30
CA VAL A 28 7.61 25.46 11.74
C VAL A 28 6.32 25.11 10.97
N THR A 29 5.27 25.92 11.13
CA THR A 29 3.97 25.74 10.49
C THR A 29 4.08 25.78 8.96
N LEU A 30 3.50 24.78 8.30
CA LEU A 30 3.26 24.76 6.86
C LEU A 30 1.86 25.30 6.57
N GLN A 31 1.70 25.99 5.44
CA GLN A 31 0.39 26.49 4.99
C GLN A 31 -0.32 25.39 4.18
N TYR A 32 -0.97 24.45 4.86
CA TYR A 32 -1.77 23.42 4.18
C TYR A 32 -3.15 24.01 3.79
N PRO A 33 -3.65 23.81 2.56
CA PRO A 33 -3.25 22.80 1.57
C PRO A 33 -2.20 23.24 0.53
N GLU A 34 -1.79 24.51 0.50
CA GLU A 34 -0.88 25.03 -0.53
C GLU A 34 0.54 24.42 -0.45
N GLU A 35 1.02 24.18 0.76
CA GLU A 35 2.28 23.50 1.06
C GLU A 35 2.00 22.12 1.65
N SER A 36 2.33 21.07 0.89
CA SER A 36 2.15 19.67 1.32
C SER A 36 3.27 19.19 2.23
N VAL A 37 2.93 18.25 3.12
CA VAL A 37 3.91 17.61 4.00
C VAL A 37 4.69 16.56 3.21
N TYR A 38 6.01 16.51 3.38
CA TYR A 38 6.80 15.41 2.84
C TYR A 38 6.43 14.09 3.52
N LEU A 39 6.01 13.12 2.73
CA LEU A 39 5.76 11.76 3.18
C LEU A 39 6.78 10.80 2.59
N SER A 40 7.25 9.87 3.42
CA SER A 40 8.18 8.84 2.97
C SER A 40 7.52 7.93 1.90
N PRO A 41 8.28 7.36 0.96
CA PRO A 41 7.75 6.38 0.00
C PRO A 41 7.17 5.10 0.64
N ARG A 42 7.48 4.85 1.91
CA ARG A 42 6.96 3.71 2.71
C ARG A 42 5.74 4.07 3.54
N TYR A 43 5.21 5.29 3.39
CA TYR A 43 4.01 5.71 4.10
C TYR A 43 2.83 4.80 3.76
N ARG A 44 1.98 4.54 4.75
CA ARG A 44 0.85 3.62 4.66
C ARG A 44 -0.47 4.41 4.58
N GLY A 45 -0.80 4.88 3.38
CA GLY A 45 -2.03 5.62 3.11
C GLY A 45 -3.03 4.80 2.29
N ARG A 46 -3.60 5.43 1.27
CA ARG A 46 -4.59 4.86 0.34
C ARG A 46 -4.07 3.57 -0.27
N ILE A 47 -4.92 2.56 -0.24
CA ILE A 47 -4.66 1.29 -0.87
C ILE A 47 -5.10 1.37 -2.33
N VAL A 48 -4.25 0.92 -3.25
CA VAL A 48 -4.51 0.91 -4.69
C VAL A 48 -4.27 -0.48 -5.29
N LEU A 49 -4.95 -0.77 -6.39
CA LEU A 49 -4.72 -1.93 -7.25
C LEU A 49 -3.93 -1.48 -8.49
N THR A 50 -2.87 -2.21 -8.82
CA THR A 50 -1.95 -1.84 -9.89
C THR A 50 -2.18 -2.63 -11.18
N ARG A 51 -1.61 -2.12 -12.28
CA ARG A 51 -1.57 -2.80 -13.56
C ARG A 51 -0.15 -3.26 -13.88
N ASP A 52 -0.03 -4.31 -14.68
CA ASP A 52 1.23 -4.77 -15.24
C ASP A 52 1.78 -3.77 -16.26
N ASN A 53 3.05 -3.95 -16.65
CA ASN A 53 3.69 -3.24 -17.76
C ASN A 53 2.92 -3.31 -19.11
N LYS A 54 2.02 -4.29 -19.25
CA LYS A 54 1.12 -4.48 -20.40
C LYS A 54 -0.29 -3.91 -20.18
N GLY A 55 -0.53 -3.19 -19.09
CA GLY A 55 -1.83 -2.56 -18.78
C GLY A 55 -2.91 -3.51 -18.24
N LYS A 56 -2.63 -4.81 -18.10
CA LYS A 56 -3.55 -5.79 -17.47
C LYS A 56 -3.55 -5.61 -15.95
N GLU A 57 -4.67 -5.88 -15.29
CA GLU A 57 -4.75 -5.93 -13.81
C GLU A 57 -3.75 -6.96 -13.26
N ARG A 58 -3.00 -6.59 -12.21
CA ARG A 58 -2.05 -7.50 -11.54
C ARG A 58 -2.69 -8.52 -10.62
N CYS A 59 -3.87 -8.19 -10.11
CA CYS A 59 -4.56 -9.02 -9.13
C CYS A 59 -5.00 -10.32 -9.80
N VAL A 60 -4.62 -11.45 -9.21
CA VAL A 60 -5.02 -12.79 -9.66
C VAL A 60 -6.09 -13.43 -8.78
N ALA A 61 -6.73 -12.62 -7.91
CA ALA A 61 -7.78 -13.05 -6.98
C ALA A 61 -7.39 -14.28 -6.12
N CYS A 62 -6.15 -14.28 -5.59
CA CYS A 62 -5.64 -15.37 -4.74
C CYS A 62 -6.17 -15.38 -3.31
N ASN A 63 -6.96 -14.37 -2.91
CA ASN A 63 -7.53 -14.17 -1.56
C ASN A 63 -6.55 -13.99 -0.39
N LEU A 64 -5.23 -14.01 -0.61
CA LEU A 64 -4.25 -13.85 0.48
C LEU A 64 -4.38 -12.51 1.22
N CYS A 65 -4.66 -11.42 0.50
CA CYS A 65 -4.87 -10.11 1.11
C CYS A 65 -6.12 -10.05 2.00
N ALA A 66 -7.17 -10.79 1.67
CA ALA A 66 -8.36 -10.89 2.49
C ALA A 66 -8.08 -11.72 3.75
N VAL A 67 -7.39 -12.85 3.60
CA VAL A 67 -7.06 -13.76 4.71
C VAL A 67 -6.10 -13.11 5.72
N VAL A 68 -5.12 -12.33 5.27
CA VAL A 68 -4.15 -11.69 6.17
C VAL A 68 -4.74 -10.45 6.88
N CYS A 69 -5.89 -9.96 6.43
CA CYS A 69 -6.47 -8.72 6.95
C CYS A 69 -6.94 -8.93 8.40
N PRO A 70 -6.36 -8.26 9.41
CA PRO A 70 -6.70 -8.51 10.81
C PRO A 70 -8.10 -8.02 11.21
N VAL A 71 -8.75 -7.25 10.34
CA VAL A 71 -10.06 -6.62 10.57
C VAL A 71 -11.10 -7.04 9.54
N ASP A 72 -10.80 -8.01 8.67
CA ASP A 72 -11.69 -8.56 7.64
C ASP A 72 -12.42 -7.46 6.83
N CYS A 73 -11.67 -6.48 6.32
CA CYS A 73 -12.24 -5.36 5.56
C CYS A 73 -12.17 -5.53 4.03
N ILE A 74 -11.58 -6.62 3.54
CA ILE A 74 -11.37 -6.90 2.11
C ILE A 74 -12.27 -8.05 1.68
N CYS A 75 -13.00 -7.88 0.58
CA CYS A 75 -13.82 -8.92 -0.03
C CYS A 75 -13.58 -8.94 -1.54
N LEU A 76 -13.42 -10.13 -2.13
CA LEU A 76 -13.24 -10.29 -3.56
C LEU A 76 -13.75 -11.66 -4.04
N GLN A 77 -13.94 -11.78 -5.35
CA GLN A 77 -14.26 -13.05 -6.00
C GLN A 77 -13.40 -13.26 -7.23
N LYS A 78 -12.93 -14.50 -7.40
CA LYS A 78 -12.14 -14.92 -8.54
C LYS A 78 -13.02 -15.16 -9.77
N GLY A 79 -12.58 -14.63 -10.91
CA GLY A 79 -13.01 -15.02 -12.25
C GLY A 79 -11.85 -15.59 -13.06
N GLU A 80 -12.19 -16.27 -14.15
CA GLU A 80 -11.23 -16.86 -15.09
C GLU A 80 -11.47 -16.33 -16.50
N ARG A 81 -10.40 -15.91 -17.17
CA ARG A 81 -10.43 -15.42 -18.55
C ARG A 81 -10.32 -16.59 -19.53
N LYS A 82 -10.65 -16.34 -20.79
CA LYS A 82 -10.53 -17.34 -21.88
C LYS A 82 -9.10 -17.86 -22.08
N ASP A 83 -8.09 -17.08 -21.67
CA ASP A 83 -6.68 -17.48 -21.73
C ASP A 83 -6.23 -18.32 -20.51
N GLY A 84 -7.14 -18.66 -19.59
CA GLY A 84 -6.85 -19.39 -18.35
C GLY A 84 -6.26 -18.52 -17.24
N SER A 85 -6.07 -17.21 -17.48
CA SER A 85 -5.60 -16.29 -16.44
C SER A 85 -6.74 -15.91 -15.49
N TRP A 86 -6.41 -15.79 -14.21
CA TRP A 86 -7.33 -15.38 -13.16
C TRP A 86 -7.33 -13.87 -12.97
N TYR A 87 -8.50 -13.33 -12.61
CA TYR A 87 -8.73 -11.91 -12.35
C TYR A 87 -9.82 -11.74 -11.27
N PRO A 88 -9.88 -10.58 -10.58
CA PRO A 88 -10.97 -10.27 -9.68
C PRO A 88 -12.24 -9.86 -10.44
N LEU A 89 -13.33 -10.61 -10.27
CA LEU A 89 -14.67 -10.21 -10.74
C LEU A 89 -15.09 -8.92 -10.05
N PHE A 90 -15.02 -8.91 -8.72
CA PHE A 90 -15.10 -7.72 -7.89
C PHE A 90 -13.98 -7.73 -6.85
N PHE A 91 -13.65 -6.56 -6.35
CA PHE A 91 -12.69 -6.36 -5.28
C PHE A 91 -13.12 -5.14 -4.49
N ARG A 92 -13.38 -5.29 -3.19
CA ARG A 92 -13.91 -4.23 -2.34
C ARG A 92 -13.09 -4.10 -1.08
N ILE A 93 -12.81 -2.86 -0.67
CA ILE A 93 -12.19 -2.54 0.61
C ILE A 93 -13.08 -1.58 1.39
N ASN A 94 -13.37 -1.92 2.64
CA ASN A 94 -14.04 -1.01 3.56
C ASN A 94 -13.01 -0.20 4.35
N PHE A 95 -12.72 1.03 3.90
CA PHE A 95 -11.77 1.94 4.57
C PHE A 95 -12.26 2.41 5.93
N SER A 96 -13.57 2.36 6.21
CA SER A 96 -14.11 2.66 7.55
C SER A 96 -13.78 1.60 8.61
N ARG A 97 -13.22 0.45 8.20
CA ARG A 97 -12.71 -0.63 9.08
C ARG A 97 -11.20 -0.81 8.98
N CYS A 98 -10.58 -0.40 7.87
CA CYS A 98 -9.16 -0.57 7.61
C CYS A 98 -8.31 0.15 8.68
N ILE A 99 -7.30 -0.54 9.21
CA ILE A 99 -6.33 0.02 10.17
C ILE A 99 -5.00 0.41 9.52
N PHE A 100 -4.92 0.40 8.19
CA PHE A 100 -3.74 0.79 7.40
C PHE A 100 -2.42 0.10 7.82
N CYS A 101 -2.50 -1.16 8.28
CA CYS A 101 -1.32 -1.90 8.76
C CYS A 101 -0.32 -2.28 7.65
N GLY A 102 -0.77 -2.39 6.40
CA GLY A 102 0.07 -2.77 5.26
C GLY A 102 0.27 -4.28 5.05
N LEU A 103 -0.31 -5.15 5.90
CA LEU A 103 -0.17 -6.61 5.75
C LEU A 103 -0.66 -7.14 4.40
N CYS A 104 -1.68 -6.50 3.82
CA CYS A 104 -2.19 -6.88 2.50
C CYS A 104 -1.18 -6.64 1.36
N GLU A 105 -0.35 -5.60 1.45
CA GLU A 105 0.73 -5.32 0.48
C GLU A 105 1.84 -6.37 0.60
N GLU A 106 2.24 -6.70 1.83
CA GLU A 106 3.29 -7.70 2.09
C GLU A 106 2.85 -9.12 1.72
N ALA A 107 1.58 -9.47 1.95
CA ALA A 107 1.04 -10.78 1.61
C ALA A 107 0.78 -10.97 0.11
N CYS A 108 0.80 -9.91 -0.70
CA CYS A 108 0.45 -10.01 -2.10
C CYS A 108 1.58 -10.61 -2.93
N PRO A 109 1.44 -11.83 -3.49
CA PRO A 109 2.51 -12.46 -4.25
C PRO A 109 2.71 -11.81 -5.63
N THR A 110 1.77 -10.99 -6.09
CA THR A 110 1.80 -10.35 -7.41
C THR A 110 2.05 -8.86 -7.36
N SER A 111 2.32 -8.30 -6.18
CA SER A 111 2.44 -6.85 -5.94
C SER A 111 1.25 -6.05 -6.51
N ALA A 112 0.05 -6.65 -6.50
CA ALA A 112 -1.15 -6.04 -7.07
C ALA A 112 -1.74 -4.96 -6.17
N ILE A 113 -1.84 -5.24 -4.87
CA ILE A 113 -2.36 -4.32 -3.86
C ILE A 113 -1.19 -3.61 -3.19
N GLN A 114 -1.21 -2.29 -3.17
CA GLN A 114 -0.10 -1.47 -2.67
C GLN A 114 -0.62 -0.28 -1.87
N LEU A 115 0.18 0.20 -0.92
CA LEU A 115 -0.13 1.41 -0.15
C LEU A 115 0.60 2.61 -0.75
N THR A 116 -0.12 3.68 -1.04
CA THR A 116 0.43 4.94 -1.54
C THR A 116 0.56 5.96 -0.39
N PRO A 117 1.37 7.02 -0.57
CA PRO A 117 1.46 8.11 0.40
C PRO A 117 0.22 9.02 0.40
N ASP A 118 -0.81 8.74 -0.39
CA ASP A 118 -2.05 9.52 -0.40
C ASP A 118 -2.86 9.24 0.89
N PHE A 119 -3.20 10.27 1.65
CA PHE A 119 -3.89 10.13 2.95
C PHE A 119 -5.21 10.91 3.02
N GLU A 120 -5.56 11.63 1.95
CA GLU A 120 -6.69 12.56 1.93
C GLU A 120 -7.98 11.83 1.53
N LEU A 121 -8.39 10.84 2.34
CA LEU A 121 -9.54 9.96 2.09
C LEU A 121 -10.81 10.39 2.83
N GLY A 122 -10.92 11.67 3.16
CA GLY A 122 -12.04 12.20 3.92
C GLY A 122 -13.33 12.18 3.09
N GLU A 123 -14.36 11.51 3.61
CA GLU A 123 -15.68 11.42 2.96
C GLU A 123 -16.79 11.87 3.91
N TYR A 124 -17.86 12.46 3.35
CA TYR A 124 -18.99 12.96 4.13
C TYR A 124 -19.92 11.84 4.63
N LYS A 125 -20.03 10.74 3.87
CA LYS A 125 -20.89 9.60 4.23
C LYS A 125 -20.04 8.36 4.44
N ARG A 126 -20.37 7.58 5.46
CA ARG A 126 -19.68 6.33 5.78
C ARG A 126 -19.71 5.30 4.64
N LYS A 127 -20.77 5.29 3.83
CA LYS A 127 -20.93 4.35 2.71
C LYS A 127 -19.92 4.61 1.59
N ASP A 128 -19.48 5.87 1.44
CA ASP A 128 -18.58 6.29 0.38
C ASP A 128 -17.13 5.84 0.70
N LEU A 129 -16.83 5.45 1.95
CA LEU A 129 -15.58 4.81 2.36
C LEU A 129 -15.48 3.32 1.99
N VAL A 130 -16.47 2.78 1.26
CA VAL A 130 -16.44 1.42 0.73
C VAL A 130 -16.05 1.51 -0.74
N PHE A 131 -14.77 1.28 -1.02
CA PHE A 131 -14.23 1.42 -2.37
C PHE A 131 -14.35 0.09 -3.10
N GLU A 132 -14.81 0.17 -4.35
CA GLU A 132 -14.89 -0.96 -5.27
C GLU A 132 -13.61 -1.05 -6.11
N LYS A 133 -13.57 -2.03 -7.01
CA LYS A 133 -12.38 -2.32 -7.81
C LYS A 133 -11.99 -1.12 -8.67
N GLU A 134 -12.99 -0.45 -9.21
CA GLU A 134 -12.87 0.70 -10.09
C GLU A 134 -12.22 1.90 -9.37
N ASP A 135 -12.55 2.12 -8.09
CA ASP A 135 -12.01 3.21 -7.27
C ASP A 135 -10.55 2.96 -6.84
N LEU A 136 -10.18 1.69 -6.74
CA LEU A 136 -8.85 1.24 -6.31
C LEU A 136 -7.87 1.16 -7.47
N LEU A 137 -8.35 0.91 -8.69
CA LEU A 137 -7.52 0.55 -9.84
C LEU A 137 -6.87 1.77 -10.49
N ILE A 138 -5.55 1.88 -10.37
CA ILE A 138 -4.78 2.95 -11.01
C ILE A 138 -4.38 2.57 -12.44
N SER A 139 -4.06 3.57 -13.27
CA SER A 139 -3.52 3.37 -14.61
C SER A 139 -2.05 2.90 -14.61
N GLY A 140 -1.32 3.18 -13.52
CA GLY A 140 0.11 2.92 -13.39
C GLY A 140 0.47 1.52 -12.88
N THR A 141 1.79 1.27 -12.87
CA THR A 141 2.41 0.03 -12.40
C THR A 141 2.70 0.01 -10.89
N GLY A 142 2.34 1.08 -10.17
CA GLY A 142 2.65 1.24 -8.76
C GLY A 142 4.15 1.26 -8.48
N LYS A 143 4.57 0.66 -7.36
CA LYS A 143 5.96 0.59 -6.89
C LYS A 143 6.84 -0.36 -7.72
N ASP A 144 6.26 -1.36 -8.37
CA ASP A 144 6.99 -2.39 -9.13
C ASP A 144 6.75 -2.23 -10.63
N HIS A 145 7.69 -1.67 -11.39
CA HIS A 145 7.42 -1.34 -12.80
C HIS A 145 7.52 -2.54 -13.78
N CYS A 146 8.46 -3.45 -13.54
CA CYS A 146 8.82 -4.51 -14.49
C CYS A 146 8.25 -5.89 -14.14
N PHE A 147 7.43 -5.99 -13.09
CA PHE A 147 6.89 -7.25 -12.61
C PHE A 147 5.63 -7.65 -13.39
N ASN A 148 5.59 -8.91 -13.86
CA ASN A 148 4.40 -9.54 -14.43
C ASN A 148 4.32 -10.99 -13.92
N PHE A 149 3.29 -11.30 -13.15
CA PHE A 149 3.14 -12.60 -12.49
C PHE A 149 3.07 -13.78 -13.49
N TYR A 150 2.30 -13.64 -14.56
CA TYR A 150 2.09 -14.72 -15.55
C TYR A 150 3.31 -14.94 -16.44
N GLU A 151 4.21 -13.98 -16.58
CA GLU A 151 5.47 -14.18 -17.31
C GLU A 151 6.52 -14.91 -16.46
N ILE A 152 6.53 -14.65 -15.15
CA ILE A 152 7.56 -15.14 -14.23
C ILE A 152 7.22 -16.54 -13.72
N THR A 153 5.97 -16.79 -13.34
CA THR A 153 5.56 -18.06 -12.70
C THR A 153 5.42 -19.22 -13.69
N GLY A 154 5.45 -20.47 -13.19
CA GLY A 154 5.24 -21.68 -13.99
C GLY A 154 3.78 -22.04 -14.26
N ILE A 155 2.85 -21.09 -14.05
CA ILE A 155 1.43 -21.32 -14.31
C ILE A 155 1.21 -21.41 -15.81
N SER A 156 0.57 -22.51 -16.23
CA SER A 156 0.19 -22.71 -17.62
C SER A 156 -1.02 -21.86 -17.96
N ILE A 157 -0.85 -20.98 -18.95
CA ILE A 157 -1.92 -20.18 -19.57
C ILE A 157 -1.95 -20.47 -21.07
N SER A 158 -3.01 -20.05 -21.75
CA SER A 158 -3.08 -20.14 -23.21
C SER A 158 -1.86 -19.47 -23.85
N GLY A 159 -1.04 -20.24 -24.57
CA GLY A 159 0.20 -19.78 -25.19
C GLY A 159 1.47 -19.92 -24.34
N LYS A 160 1.39 -20.39 -23.09
CA LYS A 160 2.56 -20.65 -22.23
C LYS A 160 2.38 -21.95 -21.44
N GLY A 161 3.17 -22.98 -21.78
CA GLY A 161 3.24 -24.22 -21.03
C GLY A 161 4.11 -24.12 -19.76
N LYS A 162 4.16 -25.21 -18.99
CA LYS A 162 5.09 -25.34 -17.85
C LYS A 162 6.54 -25.39 -18.35
N GLY A 163 7.46 -24.69 -17.68
CA GLY A 163 8.87 -24.59 -18.06
C GLY A 163 9.21 -23.47 -19.04
N PHE A 164 8.24 -22.61 -19.37
CA PHE A 164 8.42 -21.50 -20.32
C PHE A 164 8.40 -20.12 -19.62
N GLY A 165 8.37 -20.07 -18.28
CA GLY A 165 8.55 -18.82 -17.54
C GLY A 165 9.95 -18.23 -17.70
N LYS A 166 10.09 -16.90 -17.57
CA LYS A 166 11.36 -16.16 -17.77
C LYS A 166 12.55 -16.72 -16.96
N LYS A 167 12.31 -17.38 -15.83
CA LYS A 167 13.33 -18.00 -14.96
C LYS A 167 12.96 -19.43 -14.54
N GLU A 168 12.12 -20.10 -15.32
CA GLU A 168 11.63 -21.44 -14.99
C GLU A 168 12.50 -22.51 -15.66
N LYS A 169 12.93 -23.52 -14.91
CA LYS A 169 13.57 -24.70 -15.50
C LYS A 169 12.51 -25.56 -16.17
N LYS A 170 12.84 -26.18 -17.29
CA LYS A 170 11.94 -27.12 -17.95
C LYS A 170 11.63 -28.30 -17.01
N PRO A 171 10.37 -28.79 -16.99
CA PRO A 171 10.03 -30.00 -16.27
C PRO A 171 10.95 -31.15 -16.68
N ILE A 172 11.58 -31.78 -15.69
CA ILE A 172 12.39 -32.96 -15.92
C ILE A 172 11.44 -34.15 -16.08
N ASN A 173 11.71 -35.01 -17.06
CA ASN A 173 10.97 -36.25 -17.19
C ASN A 173 11.34 -37.18 -16.04
N VAL A 174 10.41 -37.45 -15.13
CA VAL A 174 10.66 -38.35 -13.98
C VAL A 174 11.10 -39.75 -14.41
N LYS A 175 10.71 -40.21 -15.61
CA LYS A 175 11.11 -41.52 -16.13
C LYS A 175 12.59 -41.59 -16.51
N SER A 176 13.24 -40.46 -16.82
CA SER A 176 14.69 -40.43 -17.10
C SER A 176 15.54 -40.36 -15.82
N LEU A 177 14.91 -40.28 -14.65
CA LEU A 177 15.57 -40.27 -13.34
C LEU A 177 15.45 -41.61 -12.60
N LEU A 178 14.67 -42.55 -13.15
CA LEU A 178 14.57 -43.90 -12.59
C LEU A 178 15.87 -44.67 -12.90
N PRO A 179 16.42 -45.43 -11.93
CA PRO A 179 17.62 -46.23 -12.10
C PRO A 179 17.43 -47.38 -13.11
#